data_AF-A0A914V1G4-F1
#
_entry.id   AF-A0A914V1G4-F1
#
_cell.length_a   1.000
_cell.length_b   1.000
_cell.length_c   1.000
_cell.angle_alpha   90.00
_cell.angle_beta   90.00
_cell.angle_gamma   90.00
#
_symmetry.space_group_name_H-M   'P 1'
#
loop_
_entity.id
_entity.type
_entity.pdbx_description
1 polymer ?
#
loop_
_entity_poly.entity_id
_entity_poly.type
_entity_poly.pdbx_seq_one_letter_code
_entity_poly.pdbx_strand_id
1 'polypeptide(L)'
;MAVRRNYLLPTLIFTCSLLFFLLWPAPIDEKSDWPAIHRPTAHQQENSYLTPDSTIIYRTFLDYRAQQAAVRILAFRQCVRNESLRMKIEVYLRNGTMISLRPTVKPVEAECPWHWAPSCDWSGHVISAFLPKDQAKAMISASLINWESLLPLSQLNIVQPSKAPQKAQLAICILPLYWYTDWLQLVQFFEIWKLQGASRVFVYYHSISETVDKWLVAYEKEGLVKRIPWTLLPKNSRVDPNLSIYRLGHSLAENDCVYRTMGVAKFVALVDFDEFIIPTSGTLLQYLQSALKKNPSAGSFRFPHFRLAFGGQRPTGKLAAGDVHFNWLLKAKKVVSDARSGPSKTVFLPDRTDVLLTHQVRAHLAGYSQVAVDANEAMLLHARANWQQTASADNGSSATAIRKIFGESLRNAVLMQFRRIFAKYFGRNAKLEQNDGVRKEVAMCLSDWKGVGCKTPYHSCYARVHNMTNWVFSIPERHSGNYLVL
;
A
#
# COMPACT_ATOMS: atom_id res chain seq x y z
N MET A 1 19.39 -31.25 77.92
CA MET A 1 17.98 -31.12 78.35
C MET A 1 17.18 -30.47 77.24
N ALA A 2 16.18 -31.19 76.71
CA ALA A 2 15.12 -30.63 75.89
C ALA A 2 14.26 -29.66 76.75
N VAL A 3 13.52 -28.66 76.24
CA VAL A 3 12.27 -28.82 75.45
C VAL A 3 11.76 -27.43 74.99
N ARG A 4 11.41 -27.36 73.69
CA ARG A 4 10.32 -26.67 72.95
C ARG A 4 10.07 -25.13 72.98
N ARG A 5 10.19 -24.58 71.75
CA ARG A 5 9.20 -23.85 70.90
C ARG A 5 8.13 -22.96 71.58
N ASN A 6 8.06 -21.71 71.11
CA ASN A 6 6.85 -21.18 70.45
C ASN A 6 7.15 -19.96 69.54
N TYR A 7 6.31 -19.83 68.52
CA TYR A 7 6.31 -18.85 67.43
C TYR A 7 5.85 -17.44 67.86
N LEU A 8 6.38 -16.39 67.23
CA LEU A 8 5.64 -15.38 66.44
C LEU A 8 6.56 -14.23 65.94
N LEU A 9 6.41 -13.87 64.67
CA LEU A 9 6.90 -12.67 63.97
C LEU A 9 6.33 -11.36 64.61
N PRO A 10 6.81 -10.12 64.33
CA PRO A 10 7.28 -9.67 63.00
C PRO A 10 8.40 -8.59 62.90
N THR A 11 8.98 -8.56 61.69
CA THR A 11 9.34 -7.40 60.82
C THR A 11 10.49 -6.42 61.10
N LEU A 12 11.36 -6.40 60.07
CA LEU A 12 11.95 -5.26 59.33
C LEU A 12 13.06 -4.45 60.00
N ILE A 13 14.29 -4.58 59.48
CA ILE A 13 14.97 -3.57 58.63
C ILE A 13 16.26 -4.26 58.11
N PHE A 14 16.43 -4.36 56.79
CA PHE A 14 17.73 -4.69 56.18
C PHE A 14 17.98 -3.72 55.02
N THR A 15 19.00 -2.90 55.20
CA THR A 15 19.56 -1.96 54.25
C THR A 15 20.30 -2.71 53.14
N CYS A 16 19.93 -2.48 51.88
CA CYS A 16 20.58 -3.06 50.71
C CYS A 16 21.57 -2.04 50.11
N SER A 17 22.83 -2.43 50.00
CA SER A 17 23.95 -1.62 49.53
C SER A 17 23.92 -1.42 48.01
N LEU A 18 24.12 -0.17 47.60
CA LEU A 18 24.30 0.26 46.21
C LEU A 18 25.66 -0.22 45.66
N LEU A 19 25.63 -1.01 44.58
CA LEU A 19 26.75 -1.23 43.66
C LEU A 19 26.35 -0.67 42.29
N PHE A 20 26.76 0.58 42.03
CA PHE A 20 26.73 1.19 40.71
C PHE A 20 27.94 0.69 39.91
N PHE A 21 27.73 -0.31 39.04
CA PHE A 21 28.69 -0.64 38.00
C PHE A 21 28.45 0.29 36.79
N LEU A 22 29.45 1.14 36.53
CA LEU A 22 29.64 1.89 35.29
C LEU A 22 29.83 0.91 34.13
N LEU A 23 28.83 0.78 33.26
CA LEU A 23 28.99 0.23 31.92
C LEU A 23 28.75 1.35 30.91
N TRP A 24 29.86 1.95 30.50
CA TRP A 24 29.96 2.85 29.36
C TRP A 24 29.66 2.05 28.08
N PRO A 25 28.75 2.49 27.18
CA PRO A 25 28.63 1.86 25.88
C PRO A 25 29.86 2.24 25.04
N ALA A 26 30.56 1.24 24.53
CA ALA A 26 31.62 1.41 23.54
C ALA A 26 31.13 2.25 22.34
N PRO A 27 32.02 3.00 21.66
CA PRO A 27 31.63 3.79 20.50
C PRO A 27 31.11 2.87 19.40
N ILE A 28 29.89 3.14 18.93
CA ILE A 28 29.34 2.49 17.74
C ILE A 28 30.10 3.06 16.54
N ASP A 29 30.95 2.22 15.96
CA ASP A 29 31.74 2.52 14.76
C ASP A 29 30.80 2.88 13.60
N GLU A 30 31.16 3.93 12.86
CA GLU A 30 30.32 4.70 11.94
C GLU A 30 30.14 4.01 10.57
N LYS A 31 29.97 2.69 10.55
CA LYS A 31 29.56 1.94 9.35
C LYS A 31 28.08 1.62 9.46
N SER A 32 27.29 2.45 8.81
CA SER A 32 25.86 2.20 8.64
C SER A 32 25.65 0.87 7.89
N ASP A 33 25.14 -0.15 8.58
CA ASP A 33 24.63 -1.40 7.99
C ASP A 33 23.32 -1.14 7.22
N TRP A 34 23.37 -0.22 6.26
CA TRP A 34 22.39 -0.17 5.19
C TRP A 34 22.73 -1.31 4.23
N PRO A 35 21.76 -2.13 3.82
CA PRO A 35 22.01 -3.14 2.80
C PRO A 35 22.65 -2.47 1.59
N ALA A 36 23.71 -3.09 1.06
CA ALA A 36 24.47 -2.54 -0.05
C ALA A 36 23.52 -2.12 -1.18
N ILE A 37 23.59 -0.85 -1.57
CA ILE A 37 22.83 -0.31 -2.68
C ILE A 37 23.42 -0.95 -3.94
N HIS A 38 22.85 -2.06 -4.39
CA HIS A 38 22.93 -2.39 -5.80
C HIS A 38 22.39 -1.17 -6.54
N ARG A 39 23.07 -0.72 -7.60
CA ARG A 39 22.54 0.22 -8.59
C ARG A 39 22.03 -0.64 -9.75
N PRO A 40 20.84 -1.25 -9.66
CA PRO A 40 20.31 -1.94 -10.81
C PRO A 40 19.81 -0.84 -11.75
N THR A 41 20.24 -0.86 -12.99
CA THR A 41 19.31 -0.42 -14.04
C THR A 41 18.03 -1.22 -13.82
N ALA A 42 16.86 -0.61 -13.99
CA ALA A 42 15.60 -1.36 -13.93
C ALA A 42 15.71 -2.51 -14.94
N HIS A 43 16.03 -3.72 -14.47
CA HIS A 43 16.21 -4.87 -15.33
C HIS A 43 14.82 -5.23 -15.83
N GLN A 44 14.50 -4.71 -17.02
CA GLN A 44 13.34 -5.14 -17.77
C GLN A 44 13.55 -6.61 -18.13
N GLN A 45 12.56 -7.44 -17.80
CA GLN A 45 12.63 -8.86 -18.05
C GLN A 45 12.41 -9.10 -19.55
N GLU A 46 13.46 -9.34 -20.31
CA GLU A 46 13.31 -9.74 -21.71
C GLU A 46 12.67 -11.13 -21.77
N ASN A 47 11.61 -11.27 -22.58
CA ASN A 47 10.95 -12.55 -22.80
C ASN A 47 10.63 -12.73 -24.29
N SER A 48 11.41 -13.59 -24.96
CA SER A 48 11.27 -13.88 -26.39
C SER A 48 9.95 -14.54 -26.78
N TYR A 49 9.23 -15.13 -25.82
CA TYR A 49 7.95 -15.83 -26.05
C TYR A 49 6.72 -14.95 -25.86
N LEU A 50 6.88 -13.71 -25.38
CA LEU A 50 5.76 -12.80 -25.15
C LEU A 50 5.09 -12.40 -26.48
N THR A 51 3.77 -12.58 -26.56
CA THR A 51 2.94 -12.18 -27.70
C THR A 51 1.79 -11.25 -27.24
N PRO A 52 1.07 -10.60 -28.16
CA PRO A 52 -0.13 -9.82 -27.83
C PRO A 52 -1.21 -10.62 -27.06
N ASP A 53 -1.33 -11.92 -27.31
CA ASP A 53 -2.31 -12.79 -26.68
C ASP A 53 -1.85 -13.34 -25.31
N SER A 54 -0.61 -13.06 -24.92
CA SER A 54 -0.02 -13.63 -23.71
C SER A 54 -0.74 -13.19 -22.43
N THR A 55 -0.71 -14.08 -21.45
CA THR A 55 -1.17 -13.81 -20.09
C THR A 55 0.03 -13.71 -19.16
N ILE A 56 0.27 -12.51 -18.62
CA ILE A 56 1.36 -12.25 -17.69
C ILE A 56 0.81 -12.39 -16.27
N ILE A 57 0.99 -13.57 -15.67
CA ILE A 57 0.53 -13.86 -14.32
C ILE A 57 1.44 -13.21 -13.31
N TYR A 58 0.88 -12.34 -12.47
CA TYR A 58 1.58 -11.70 -11.37
C TYR A 58 1.57 -12.56 -10.10
N ARG A 59 0.40 -13.06 -9.69
CA ARG A 59 0.26 -13.82 -8.45
C ARG A 59 -1.00 -14.66 -8.43
N THR A 60 -0.91 -15.82 -7.78
CA THR A 60 -2.03 -16.73 -7.56
C THR A 60 -2.34 -16.85 -6.08
N PHE A 61 -3.62 -16.84 -5.73
CA PHE A 61 -4.14 -16.94 -4.38
C PHE A 61 -5.20 -18.03 -4.27
N LEU A 62 -5.29 -18.63 -3.08
CA LEU A 62 -6.46 -19.41 -2.71
C LEU A 62 -7.37 -18.59 -1.82
N ASP A 63 -8.61 -18.40 -2.28
CA ASP A 63 -9.60 -17.60 -1.62
C ASP A 63 -10.70 -18.48 -1.02
N TYR A 64 -10.83 -18.45 0.31
CA TYR A 64 -11.84 -19.19 1.07
C TYR A 64 -12.99 -18.30 1.60
N ARG A 65 -13.00 -17.01 1.28
CA ARG A 65 -13.93 -16.05 1.90
C ARG A 65 -15.37 -16.20 1.40
N ALA A 66 -15.55 -16.61 0.15
CA ALA A 66 -16.86 -16.84 -0.45
C ALA A 66 -17.44 -18.20 -0.01
N GLN A 67 -18.74 -18.40 -0.24
CA GLN A 67 -19.41 -19.70 0.01
C GLN A 67 -18.75 -20.87 -0.73
N GLN A 68 -18.10 -20.57 -1.87
CA GLN A 68 -17.33 -21.50 -2.66
C GLN A 68 -15.91 -20.96 -2.79
N ALA A 69 -14.93 -21.78 -2.41
CA ALA A 69 -13.53 -21.40 -2.52
C ALA A 69 -13.10 -21.29 -3.99
N ALA A 70 -12.10 -20.46 -4.27
CA ALA A 70 -11.63 -20.24 -5.63
C ALA A 70 -10.11 -20.06 -5.69
N VAL A 71 -9.51 -20.55 -6.77
CA VAL A 71 -8.18 -20.11 -7.20
C VAL A 71 -8.36 -18.77 -7.90
N ARG A 72 -7.71 -17.73 -7.37
CA ARG A 72 -7.73 -16.37 -7.91
C ARG A 72 -6.35 -16.02 -8.46
N ILE A 73 -6.27 -15.65 -9.73
CA ILE A 73 -5.02 -15.26 -10.38
C ILE A 73 -5.14 -13.80 -10.77
N LEU A 74 -4.18 -12.99 -10.31
CA LEU A 74 -3.96 -11.64 -10.77
C LEU A 74 -3.02 -11.67 -11.96
N ALA A 75 -3.45 -11.15 -13.10
CA ALA A 75 -2.69 -11.18 -14.34
C ALA A 75 -2.84 -9.89 -15.15
N PHE A 76 -1.91 -9.64 -16.05
CA PHE A 76 -2.00 -8.61 -17.08
C PHE A 76 -2.22 -9.27 -18.43
N ARG A 77 -3.12 -8.69 -19.22
CA ARG A 77 -3.47 -9.14 -20.57
C ARG A 77 -3.81 -7.93 -21.43
N GLN A 78 -3.63 -8.07 -22.73
CA GLN A 78 -4.18 -7.11 -23.68
C GLN A 78 -5.71 -7.22 -23.72
N CYS A 79 -6.37 -6.09 -23.95
CA CYS A 79 -7.81 -5.98 -24.10
C CYS A 79 -8.22 -6.50 -25.48
N VAL A 80 -8.89 -7.65 -25.53
CA VAL A 80 -9.37 -8.27 -26.77
C VAL A 80 -10.89 -8.43 -26.69
N ARG A 81 -11.60 -8.14 -27.78
CA ARG A 81 -13.07 -8.09 -27.82
C ARG A 81 -13.77 -9.46 -27.67
N ASN A 82 -13.06 -10.58 -27.72
CA ASN A 82 -13.64 -11.93 -27.65
C ASN A 82 -12.77 -12.85 -26.77
N GLU A 83 -13.26 -13.20 -25.58
CA GLU A 83 -12.48 -13.76 -24.47
C GLU A 83 -12.85 -15.22 -24.14
N SER A 84 -12.44 -16.17 -24.98
CA SER A 84 -12.27 -17.54 -24.48
C SER A 84 -10.83 -17.70 -24.04
N LEU A 85 -10.60 -17.85 -22.73
CA LEU A 85 -9.31 -18.35 -22.28
C LEU A 85 -9.11 -19.74 -22.87
N ARG A 86 -8.07 -19.91 -23.69
CA ARG A 86 -7.62 -21.24 -24.16
C ARG A 86 -6.78 -21.94 -23.08
N MET A 87 -7.24 -21.89 -21.83
CA MET A 87 -6.57 -22.54 -20.70
C MET A 87 -7.57 -23.13 -19.71
N LYS A 88 -7.13 -24.20 -19.04
CA LYS A 88 -7.81 -24.82 -17.89
C LYS A 88 -6.92 -24.67 -16.65
N ILE A 89 -7.54 -24.71 -15.48
CA ILE A 89 -6.81 -24.84 -14.21
C ILE A 89 -7.03 -26.25 -13.71
N GLU A 90 -5.99 -27.06 -13.69
CA GLU A 90 -6.02 -28.37 -13.06
C GLU A 90 -5.62 -28.25 -11.61
N VAL A 91 -6.46 -28.79 -10.73
CA VAL A 91 -6.26 -28.77 -9.28
C VAL A 91 -6.08 -30.19 -8.80
N TYR A 92 -4.99 -30.42 -8.06
CA TYR A 92 -4.63 -31.74 -7.55
C TYR A 92 -4.92 -31.80 -6.05
N LEU A 93 -5.71 -32.79 -5.64
CA LEU A 93 -6.14 -33.00 -4.26
C LEU A 93 -5.30 -34.08 -3.55
N ARG A 94 -5.30 -34.06 -2.21
CA ARG A 94 -4.58 -35.02 -1.34
C ARG A 94 -4.96 -36.47 -1.53
N ASN A 95 -6.19 -36.74 -1.96
CA ASN A 95 -6.68 -38.09 -2.25
C ASN A 95 -6.29 -38.58 -3.66
N GLY A 96 -5.45 -37.83 -4.39
CA GLY A 96 -5.04 -38.16 -5.75
C GLY A 96 -6.02 -37.74 -6.84
N THR A 97 -7.17 -37.14 -6.48
CA THR A 97 -8.13 -36.63 -7.48
C THR A 97 -7.57 -35.39 -8.19
N MET A 98 -7.66 -35.39 -9.52
CA MET A 98 -7.41 -34.21 -10.36
C MET A 98 -8.75 -33.61 -10.80
N ILE A 99 -8.87 -32.29 -10.73
CA ILE A 99 -10.06 -31.55 -11.12
C ILE A 99 -9.69 -30.49 -12.14
N SER A 100 -10.24 -30.62 -13.35
CA SER A 100 -10.10 -29.62 -14.40
C SER A 100 -11.18 -28.55 -14.27
N LEU A 101 -10.78 -27.34 -13.92
CA LEU A 101 -11.65 -26.17 -13.79
C LEU A 101 -11.59 -25.28 -15.03
N ARG A 102 -12.75 -24.76 -15.44
CA ARG A 102 -12.84 -23.69 -16.44
C ARG A 102 -12.76 -22.33 -15.73
N PRO A 103 -11.71 -21.54 -15.96
CA PRO A 103 -11.59 -20.22 -15.35
C PRO A 103 -12.53 -19.21 -16.02
N THR A 104 -12.95 -18.21 -15.23
CA THR A 104 -13.57 -16.98 -15.71
C THR A 104 -12.56 -15.86 -15.67
N VAL A 105 -12.58 -14.97 -16.67
CA VAL A 105 -11.72 -13.77 -16.70
C VAL A 105 -12.60 -12.55 -16.58
N LYS A 106 -12.18 -11.60 -15.75
CA LYS A 106 -12.80 -10.30 -15.68
C LYS A 106 -11.72 -9.22 -15.62
N PRO A 107 -11.80 -8.16 -16.43
CA PRO A 107 -10.97 -6.98 -16.21
C PRO A 107 -11.28 -6.36 -14.84
N VAL A 108 -10.23 -5.90 -14.16
CA VAL A 108 -10.37 -5.25 -12.84
C VAL A 108 -11.25 -4.02 -12.94
N GLU A 109 -11.04 -3.21 -13.98
CA GLU A 109 -11.73 -1.94 -14.26
C GLU A 109 -13.14 -2.10 -14.83
N ALA A 110 -13.69 -3.32 -14.87
CA ALA A 110 -14.92 -3.72 -15.58
C ALA A 110 -14.87 -3.61 -17.11
N GLU A 111 -14.15 -2.63 -17.64
CA GLU A 111 -13.95 -2.41 -19.07
C GLU A 111 -12.49 -2.66 -19.46
N CYS A 112 -12.28 -3.04 -20.71
CA CYS A 112 -10.96 -3.24 -21.30
C CYS A 112 -11.01 -2.87 -22.80
N PRO A 113 -10.31 -1.81 -23.25
CA PRO A 113 -9.59 -0.81 -22.47
C PRO A 113 -10.50 -0.07 -21.48
N TRP A 114 -9.91 0.50 -20.44
CA TRP A 114 -10.64 1.33 -19.48
C TRP A 114 -11.07 2.63 -20.15
N HIS A 115 -12.36 3.02 -20.09
CA HIS A 115 -12.86 4.24 -20.75
C HIS A 115 -12.08 5.52 -20.39
N TRP A 116 -11.48 5.60 -19.20
CA TRP A 116 -10.69 6.76 -18.78
C TRP A 116 -9.30 6.83 -19.46
N ALA A 117 -8.81 5.69 -19.94
CA ALA A 117 -7.52 5.54 -20.59
C ALA A 117 -7.64 4.61 -21.81
N PRO A 118 -8.42 5.02 -22.84
CA PRO A 118 -8.75 4.17 -23.98
C PRO A 118 -7.53 3.82 -24.85
N SER A 119 -6.43 4.56 -24.70
CA SER A 119 -5.13 4.35 -25.35
C SER A 119 -4.26 3.29 -24.66
N CYS A 120 -4.70 2.72 -23.53
CA CYS A 120 -3.99 1.67 -22.82
C CYS A 120 -4.59 0.30 -23.18
N ASP A 121 -3.95 -0.40 -24.11
CA ASP A 121 -4.41 -1.69 -24.62
C ASP A 121 -4.21 -2.82 -23.60
N TRP A 122 -3.36 -2.65 -22.59
CA TRP A 122 -3.12 -3.64 -21.54
C TRP A 122 -3.82 -3.26 -20.24
N SER A 123 -4.42 -4.26 -19.58
CA SER A 123 -5.12 -4.07 -18.31
C SER A 123 -4.91 -5.22 -17.33
N GLY A 124 -5.17 -4.94 -16.05
CA GLY A 124 -5.20 -5.92 -14.99
C GLY A 124 -6.49 -6.76 -15.04
N HIS A 125 -6.37 -8.06 -14.86
CA HIS A 125 -7.46 -9.02 -14.87
C HIS A 125 -7.43 -9.89 -13.61
N VAL A 126 -8.61 -10.27 -13.15
CA VAL A 126 -8.80 -11.32 -12.14
C VAL A 126 -9.33 -12.56 -12.86
N ILE A 127 -8.54 -13.62 -12.86
CA ILE A 127 -8.94 -14.93 -13.38
C ILE A 127 -9.39 -15.77 -12.17
N SER A 128 -10.59 -16.33 -12.24
CA SER A 128 -11.19 -17.07 -11.12
C SER A 128 -11.64 -18.46 -11.55
N ALA A 129 -11.17 -19.48 -10.86
CA ALA A 129 -11.66 -20.86 -10.98
C ALA A 129 -12.21 -21.33 -9.64
N PHE A 130 -13.51 -21.61 -9.62
CA PHE A 130 -14.22 -22.03 -8.41
C PHE A 130 -14.05 -23.52 -8.17
N LEU A 131 -13.65 -23.87 -6.95
CA LEU A 131 -13.47 -25.25 -6.51
C LEU A 131 -14.82 -25.86 -6.12
N PRO A 132 -15.07 -27.15 -6.35
CA PRO A 132 -16.24 -27.81 -5.78
C PRO A 132 -16.26 -27.69 -4.25
N LYS A 133 -17.46 -27.70 -3.65
CA LYS A 133 -17.65 -27.53 -2.19
C LYS A 133 -16.77 -28.51 -1.40
N ASP A 134 -16.23 -28.04 -0.28
CA ASP A 134 -15.41 -28.78 0.69
C ASP A 134 -14.06 -29.35 0.21
N GLN A 135 -13.70 -29.18 -1.07
CA GLN A 135 -12.45 -29.73 -1.63
C GLN A 135 -11.24 -28.79 -1.48
N ALA A 136 -11.46 -27.52 -1.19
CA ALA A 136 -10.38 -26.53 -1.13
C ALA A 136 -9.39 -26.76 0.03
N LYS A 137 -9.80 -27.46 1.11
CA LYS A 137 -8.88 -27.88 2.19
C LYS A 137 -7.99 -29.06 1.79
N ALA A 138 -8.40 -29.82 0.78
CA ALA A 138 -7.67 -30.98 0.27
C ALA A 138 -6.74 -30.63 -0.90
N MET A 139 -6.75 -29.38 -1.40
CA MET A 139 -5.89 -28.96 -2.50
C MET A 139 -4.40 -28.96 -2.09
N ILE A 140 -3.56 -29.56 -2.94
CA ILE A 140 -2.10 -29.55 -2.79
C ILE A 140 -1.48 -28.52 -3.73
N SER A 141 -1.86 -28.55 -5.00
CA SER A 141 -1.28 -27.73 -6.05
C SER A 141 -2.32 -27.41 -7.13
N ALA A 142 -2.00 -26.42 -7.96
CA ALA A 142 -2.70 -26.20 -9.21
C ALA A 142 -1.71 -25.93 -10.33
N SER A 143 -2.08 -26.31 -11.54
CA SER A 143 -1.31 -26.11 -12.75
C SER A 143 -2.19 -25.48 -13.82
N LEU A 144 -1.59 -24.62 -14.64
CA LEU A 144 -2.24 -24.11 -15.83
C LEU A 144 -1.98 -25.05 -16.99
N ILE A 145 -3.05 -25.39 -17.71
CA ILE A 145 -3.01 -26.34 -18.81
C ILE A 145 -3.54 -25.65 -20.06
N ASN A 146 -2.88 -25.88 -21.19
CA ASN A 146 -3.38 -25.42 -22.49
C ASN A 146 -4.66 -26.20 -22.85
N TRP A 147 -5.71 -25.48 -23.25
CA TRP A 147 -7.00 -26.09 -23.58
C TRP A 147 -6.92 -27.09 -24.76
N GLU A 148 -6.08 -26.81 -25.75
CA GLU A 148 -5.98 -27.57 -27.00
C GLU A 148 -5.01 -28.74 -26.89
N SER A 149 -3.81 -28.52 -26.33
CA SER A 149 -2.78 -29.57 -26.26
C SER A 149 -2.85 -30.43 -24.99
N LEU A 150 -3.60 -30.00 -23.97
CA LEU A 150 -3.63 -30.58 -22.62
C LEU A 150 -2.24 -30.69 -21.96
N LEU A 151 -1.24 -29.99 -22.49
CA LEU A 151 0.09 -29.95 -21.93
C LEU A 151 0.15 -28.96 -20.75
N PRO A 152 0.89 -29.29 -19.68
CA PRO A 152 1.11 -28.38 -18.57
C PRO A 152 1.91 -27.17 -19.06
N LEU A 153 1.32 -25.99 -18.90
CA LEU A 153 1.96 -24.71 -19.17
C LEU A 153 2.89 -24.32 -18.03
N SER A 154 2.44 -24.51 -16.78
CA SER A 154 3.20 -24.14 -15.58
C SER A 154 2.51 -24.60 -14.28
N GLN A 155 3.31 -24.85 -13.25
CA GLN A 155 2.82 -25.01 -11.88
C GLN A 155 2.60 -23.65 -11.22
N LEU A 156 1.46 -23.46 -10.57
CA LEU A 156 1.12 -22.22 -9.89
C LEU A 156 1.64 -22.20 -8.44
N ASN A 157 2.33 -21.11 -8.11
CA ASN A 157 2.66 -20.78 -6.72
C ASN A 157 1.44 -20.15 -6.04
N ILE A 158 0.68 -20.98 -5.32
CA ILE A 158 -0.57 -20.57 -4.68
C ILE A 158 -0.29 -19.99 -3.29
N VAL A 159 -0.54 -18.70 -3.13
CA VAL A 159 -0.48 -18.03 -1.83
C VAL A 159 -1.70 -18.41 -1.00
N GLN A 160 -1.44 -19.00 0.15
CA GLN A 160 -2.45 -19.32 1.15
C GLN A 160 -2.73 -18.11 2.04
N PRO A 161 -3.99 -17.87 2.48
CA PRO A 161 -4.27 -16.83 3.45
C PRO A 161 -3.50 -17.07 4.74
N SER A 162 -2.99 -15.98 5.34
CA SER A 162 -2.27 -16.07 6.61
C SER A 162 -3.21 -16.62 7.70
N LYS A 163 -2.75 -17.66 8.40
CA LYS A 163 -3.41 -18.18 9.61
C LYS A 163 -2.95 -17.44 10.89
N ALA A 164 -2.12 -16.40 10.75
CA ALA A 164 -1.51 -15.76 11.91
C ALA A 164 -2.58 -15.12 12.83
N PRO A 165 -2.47 -15.30 14.16
CA PRO A 165 -3.44 -14.77 15.11
C PRO A 165 -3.41 -13.23 15.23
N GLN A 166 -2.36 -12.57 14.75
CA GLN A 166 -2.21 -11.12 14.87
C GLN A 166 -2.86 -10.38 13.70
N LYS A 167 -4.16 -10.07 13.84
CA LYS A 167 -4.88 -9.19 12.91
C LYS A 167 -4.62 -7.72 13.27
N ALA A 168 -3.90 -7.01 12.40
CA ALA A 168 -3.86 -5.55 12.42
C ALA A 168 -5.30 -5.02 12.39
N GLN A 169 -5.68 -4.15 13.33
CA GLN A 169 -7.06 -3.67 13.36
C GLN A 169 -7.34 -2.70 12.21
N LEU A 170 -6.37 -1.82 11.94
CA LEU A 170 -6.36 -0.94 10.78
C LEU A 170 -5.00 -1.06 10.06
N ALA A 171 -5.06 -1.32 8.77
CA ALA A 171 -3.92 -1.31 7.85
C ALA A 171 -4.17 -0.35 6.69
N ILE A 172 -3.13 -0.09 5.91
CA ILE A 172 -3.15 0.85 4.79
C ILE A 172 -2.49 0.22 3.57
N CYS A 173 -3.07 0.44 2.38
CA CYS A 173 -2.45 0.16 1.10
C CYS A 173 -2.10 1.49 0.41
N ILE A 174 -0.83 1.66 0.06
CA ILE A 174 -0.35 2.78 -0.76
C ILE A 174 -0.07 2.26 -2.17
N LEU A 175 -0.61 2.96 -3.17
CA LEU A 175 -0.45 2.60 -4.58
C LEU A 175 1.01 2.64 -5.05
N PRO A 176 1.34 1.96 -6.17
CA PRO A 176 2.70 1.94 -6.71
C PRO A 176 3.29 3.34 -6.88
N LEU A 177 4.39 3.59 -6.17
CA LEU A 177 5.15 4.83 -6.24
C LEU A 177 6.07 4.85 -7.46
N TYR A 178 6.02 5.96 -8.21
CA TYR A 178 6.94 6.24 -9.31
C TYR A 178 7.60 7.59 -9.08
N TRP A 179 8.93 7.60 -9.18
CA TRP A 179 9.76 8.79 -9.04
C TRP A 179 9.50 9.58 -7.74
N TYR A 180 9.21 8.87 -6.64
CA TYR A 180 8.79 9.51 -5.39
C TYR A 180 9.99 9.91 -4.53
N THR A 181 10.03 11.17 -4.09
CA THR A 181 11.17 11.75 -3.35
C THR A 181 10.80 12.42 -2.02
N ASP A 182 9.50 12.55 -1.72
CA ASP A 182 9.01 13.41 -0.64
C ASP A 182 8.99 12.70 0.72
N TRP A 183 10.15 12.59 1.35
CA TRP A 183 10.28 11.89 2.62
C TRP A 183 9.61 12.64 3.79
N LEU A 184 9.50 13.97 3.72
CA LEU A 184 8.76 14.76 4.72
C LEU A 184 7.27 14.41 4.72
N GLN A 185 6.66 14.28 3.53
CA GLN A 185 5.27 13.85 3.39
C GLN A 185 5.08 12.42 3.90
N LEU A 186 6.01 11.51 3.59
CA LEU A 186 5.98 10.12 4.06
C LEU A 186 5.97 10.03 5.60
N VAL A 187 6.89 10.74 6.28
CA VAL A 187 6.95 10.74 7.75
C VAL A 187 5.66 11.31 8.35
N GLN A 188 5.21 12.46 7.83
CA GLN A 188 3.95 13.06 8.23
C GLN A 188 2.79 12.06 8.09
N PHE A 189 2.72 11.39 6.94
CA PHE A 189 1.66 10.44 6.65
C PHE A 189 1.62 9.30 7.66
N PHE A 190 2.76 8.62 7.87
CA PHE A 190 2.81 7.47 8.77
C PHE A 190 2.49 7.84 10.22
N GLU A 191 3.01 8.96 10.73
CA GLU A 191 2.75 9.34 12.12
C GLU A 191 1.29 9.77 12.33
N ILE A 192 0.67 10.48 11.38
CA ILE A 192 -0.76 10.83 11.48
C ILE A 192 -1.62 9.58 11.42
N TRP A 193 -1.34 8.63 10.52
CA TRP A 193 -2.11 7.40 10.40
C TRP A 193 -1.94 6.45 11.60
N LYS A 194 -0.75 6.42 12.22
CA LYS A 194 -0.55 5.71 13.50
C LYS A 194 -1.45 6.27 14.60
N LEU A 195 -1.58 7.59 14.68
CA LEU A 195 -2.49 8.23 15.63
C LEU A 195 -3.97 7.91 15.35
N GLN A 196 -4.31 7.60 14.09
CA GLN A 196 -5.64 7.10 13.69
C GLN A 196 -5.85 5.60 13.97
N GLY A 197 -4.83 4.90 14.50
CA GLY A 197 -4.88 3.49 14.88
C GLY A 197 -4.31 2.53 13.83
N ALA A 198 -3.66 3.03 12.77
CA ALA A 198 -3.00 2.17 11.80
C ALA A 198 -1.76 1.49 12.40
N SER A 199 -1.61 0.20 12.13
CA SER A 199 -0.51 -0.63 12.67
C SER A 199 0.29 -1.38 11.61
N ARG A 200 -0.16 -1.35 10.36
CA ARG A 200 0.52 -1.93 9.19
C ARG A 200 0.28 -1.05 7.97
N VAL A 201 1.31 -0.85 7.15
CA VAL A 201 1.22 -0.11 5.89
C VAL A 201 1.95 -0.88 4.79
N PHE A 202 1.23 -1.23 3.73
CA PHE A 202 1.77 -1.88 2.54
C PHE A 202 2.10 -0.80 1.51
N VAL A 203 3.38 -0.65 1.19
CA VAL A 203 3.87 0.39 0.27
C VAL A 203 4.36 -0.28 -0.99
N TYR A 204 3.59 -0.12 -2.07
CA TYR A 204 3.99 -0.57 -3.39
C TYR A 204 4.94 0.46 -3.99
N TYR A 205 6.08 0.03 -4.52
CA TYR A 205 7.05 0.95 -5.09
C TYR A 205 7.67 0.39 -6.36
N HIS A 206 7.88 1.28 -7.34
CA HIS A 206 8.67 1.01 -8.52
C HIS A 206 9.96 1.83 -8.50
N SER A 207 9.87 3.15 -8.32
CA SER A 207 11.05 4.03 -8.25
C SER A 207 10.89 5.07 -7.15
N ILE A 208 11.82 5.07 -6.21
CA ILE A 208 11.86 5.96 -5.05
C ILE A 208 13.28 6.49 -4.84
N SER A 209 13.46 7.66 -4.24
CA SER A 209 14.81 8.14 -3.91
C SER A 209 15.44 7.29 -2.81
N GLU A 210 16.78 7.26 -2.77
CA GLU A 210 17.54 6.60 -1.71
C GLU A 210 17.14 7.08 -0.30
N THR A 211 16.84 8.37 -0.14
CA THR A 211 16.36 8.94 1.14
C THR A 211 15.00 8.36 1.52
N VAL A 212 14.06 8.27 0.58
CA VAL A 212 12.74 7.65 0.82
C VAL A 212 12.90 6.18 1.18
N ASP A 213 13.76 5.46 0.48
CA ASP A 213 14.04 4.04 0.76
C ASP A 213 14.55 3.83 2.20
N LYS A 214 15.53 4.63 2.64
CA LYS A 214 16.04 4.59 4.02
C LYS A 214 14.95 4.83 5.06
N TRP A 215 14.03 5.77 4.80
CA TRP A 215 12.87 5.99 5.68
C TRP A 215 11.92 4.79 5.69
N LEU A 216 11.58 4.24 4.52
CA LEU A 216 10.74 3.05 4.46
C LEU A 216 11.38 1.88 5.22
N VAL A 217 12.68 1.63 5.05
CA VAL A 217 13.44 0.62 5.80
C VAL A 217 13.40 0.89 7.31
N ALA A 218 13.55 2.15 7.74
CA ALA A 218 13.42 2.51 9.15
C ALA A 218 12.02 2.16 9.68
N TYR A 219 10.96 2.45 8.92
CA TYR A 219 9.59 2.09 9.29
C TYR A 219 9.28 0.58 9.18
N GLU A 220 9.98 -0.16 8.33
CA GLU A 220 9.94 -1.64 8.31
C GLU A 220 10.56 -2.20 9.60
N LYS A 221 11.71 -1.66 10.05
CA LYS A 221 12.36 -2.04 11.32
C LYS A 221 11.52 -1.67 12.55
N GLU A 222 10.70 -0.61 12.46
CA GLU A 222 9.69 -0.28 13.48
C GLU A 222 8.42 -1.15 13.39
N GLY A 223 8.33 -2.07 12.44
CA GLY A 223 7.23 -3.02 12.27
C GLY A 223 5.97 -2.42 11.62
N LEU A 224 6.01 -1.16 11.18
CA LEU A 224 4.86 -0.47 10.56
C LEU A 224 4.74 -0.81 9.08
N VAL A 225 5.83 -0.68 8.33
CA VAL A 225 5.80 -0.76 6.86
C VAL A 225 6.11 -2.19 6.40
N LYS A 226 5.49 -2.58 5.29
CA LYS A 226 5.91 -3.68 4.43
C LYS A 226 6.08 -3.10 3.02
N ARG A 227 7.31 -3.04 2.52
CA ARG A 227 7.55 -2.68 1.12
C ARG A 227 7.17 -3.84 0.20
N ILE A 228 6.49 -3.52 -0.89
CA ILE A 228 6.10 -4.46 -1.96
C ILE A 228 6.75 -3.99 -3.26
N PRO A 229 7.77 -4.70 -3.77
CA PRO A 229 8.33 -4.40 -5.08
C PRO A 229 7.25 -4.51 -6.17
N TRP A 230 7.05 -3.45 -6.94
CA TRP A 230 6.15 -3.41 -8.09
C TRP A 230 7.00 -3.15 -9.34
N THR A 231 7.31 -4.23 -10.06
CA THR A 231 8.30 -4.24 -11.15
C THR A 231 7.66 -3.97 -12.51
N LEU A 232 8.49 -3.64 -13.50
CA LEU A 232 8.06 -3.62 -14.91
C LEU A 232 7.70 -5.03 -15.39
N LEU A 233 6.73 -5.11 -16.29
CA LEU A 233 6.31 -6.34 -16.94
C LEU A 233 7.37 -6.81 -17.95
N PRO A 234 7.44 -8.13 -18.22
CA PRO A 234 8.28 -8.65 -19.29
C PRO A 234 7.93 -8.01 -20.63
N LYS A 235 8.94 -7.89 -21.51
CA LYS A 235 8.78 -7.33 -22.85
C LYS A 235 9.72 -7.97 -23.87
N ASN A 236 9.51 -7.66 -25.14
CA ASN A 236 10.48 -7.90 -26.21
C ASN A 236 10.40 -6.79 -27.26
N SER A 237 11.10 -6.96 -28.39
CA SER A 237 11.12 -5.98 -29.48
C SER A 237 9.78 -5.79 -30.20
N ARG A 238 8.84 -6.73 -30.06
CA ARG A 238 7.52 -6.71 -30.70
C ARG A 238 6.41 -6.24 -29.76
N VAL A 239 6.51 -6.57 -28.47
CA VAL A 239 5.48 -6.30 -27.46
C VAL A 239 6.12 -5.70 -26.22
N ASP A 240 5.73 -4.47 -25.87
CA ASP A 240 6.08 -3.81 -24.61
C ASP A 240 4.81 -3.38 -23.86
N PRO A 241 4.29 -4.23 -22.96
CA PRO A 241 3.10 -3.90 -22.16
C PRO A 241 3.29 -2.63 -21.35
N ASN A 242 4.52 -2.29 -20.94
CA ASN A 242 4.80 -1.19 -20.03
C ASN A 242 4.57 0.21 -20.64
N LEU A 243 4.38 0.27 -21.96
CA LEU A 243 4.02 1.49 -22.69
C LEU A 243 2.50 1.65 -22.85
N SER A 244 1.71 0.60 -22.62
CA SER A 244 0.28 0.54 -22.94
C SER A 244 -0.59 0.13 -21.75
N ILE A 245 -0.13 0.40 -20.53
CA ILE A 245 -0.82 0.07 -19.29
C ILE A 245 -0.89 1.23 -18.31
N TYR A 246 -2.11 1.58 -17.91
CA TYR A 246 -2.38 2.81 -17.16
C TYR A 246 -1.77 2.78 -15.74
N ARG A 247 -0.87 3.72 -15.48
CA ARG A 247 -0.07 3.84 -14.23
C ARG A 247 0.56 2.49 -13.82
N LEU A 248 0.87 1.68 -14.83
CA LEU A 248 1.28 0.28 -14.78
C LEU A 248 0.49 -0.54 -13.75
N GLY A 249 -0.80 -0.68 -14.03
CA GLY A 249 -1.63 -1.69 -13.38
C GLY A 249 -1.97 -1.38 -11.93
N HIS A 250 -2.05 -0.11 -11.55
CA HIS A 250 -2.30 0.30 -10.17
C HIS A 250 -3.51 -0.39 -9.53
N SER A 251 -4.60 -0.58 -10.27
CA SER A 251 -5.79 -1.30 -9.80
C SER A 251 -5.54 -2.80 -9.58
N LEU A 252 -4.61 -3.42 -10.30
CA LEU A 252 -4.18 -4.79 -9.98
C LEU A 252 -3.37 -4.82 -8.67
N ALA A 253 -2.55 -3.81 -8.39
CA ALA A 253 -1.84 -3.68 -7.11
C ALA A 253 -2.81 -3.50 -5.93
N GLU A 254 -3.91 -2.76 -6.13
CA GLU A 254 -4.99 -2.63 -5.14
C GLU A 254 -5.62 -3.99 -4.79
N ASN A 255 -5.90 -4.79 -5.81
CA ASN A 255 -6.45 -6.14 -5.62
C ASN A 255 -5.42 -7.09 -5.01
N ASP A 256 -4.14 -7.00 -5.37
CA ASP A 256 -3.07 -7.70 -4.66
C ASP A 256 -3.05 -7.34 -3.16
N CYS A 257 -3.28 -6.06 -2.82
CA CYS A 257 -3.35 -5.64 -1.43
C CYS A 257 -4.56 -6.22 -0.70
N VAL A 258 -5.73 -6.35 -1.37
CA VAL A 258 -6.89 -7.08 -0.82
C VAL A 258 -6.45 -8.48 -0.39
N TYR A 259 -5.84 -9.25 -1.29
CA TYR A 259 -5.44 -10.62 -0.97
C TYR A 259 -4.32 -10.71 0.09
N ARG A 260 -3.35 -9.79 0.08
CA ARG A 260 -2.28 -9.75 1.11
C ARG A 260 -2.80 -9.41 2.50
N THR A 261 -3.90 -8.66 2.57
CA THR A 261 -4.48 -8.22 3.84
C THR A 261 -5.58 -9.16 4.34
N MET A 262 -6.00 -10.15 3.54
CA MET A 262 -6.89 -11.23 3.97
C MET A 262 -6.33 -11.98 5.17
N GLY A 263 -7.12 -12.10 6.23
CA GLY A 263 -6.68 -12.73 7.48
C GLY A 263 -5.60 -11.94 8.26
N VAL A 264 -5.05 -10.86 7.71
CA VAL A 264 -4.00 -10.03 8.31
C VAL A 264 -4.53 -8.72 8.88
N ALA A 265 -5.57 -8.13 8.26
CA ALA A 265 -6.14 -6.87 8.71
C ALA A 265 -7.68 -6.90 8.74
N LYS A 266 -8.27 -6.22 9.73
CA LYS A 266 -9.74 -6.09 9.83
C LYS A 266 -10.28 -4.98 8.92
N PHE A 267 -9.68 -3.80 9.00
CA PHE A 267 -9.96 -2.65 8.15
C PHE A 267 -8.73 -2.26 7.36
N VAL A 268 -8.91 -1.90 6.09
CA VAL A 268 -7.81 -1.49 5.22
C VAL A 268 -8.18 -0.22 4.47
N ALA A 269 -7.41 0.84 4.66
CA ALA A 269 -7.57 2.09 3.92
C ALA A 269 -6.79 2.03 2.61
N LEU A 270 -7.44 2.35 1.49
CA LEU A 270 -6.77 2.60 0.22
C LEU A 270 -6.63 4.11 0.02
N VAL A 271 -5.41 4.65 0.12
CA VAL A 271 -5.14 6.09 0.12
C VAL A 271 -3.78 6.41 -0.52
N ASP A 272 -3.58 7.67 -0.91
CA ASP A 272 -2.30 8.22 -1.34
C ASP A 272 -1.56 8.90 -0.15
N PHE A 273 -0.26 9.18 -0.29
CA PHE A 273 0.56 9.80 0.79
C PHE A 273 0.13 11.22 1.19
N ASP A 274 -0.68 11.88 0.36
CA ASP A 274 -1.28 13.19 0.64
C ASP A 274 -2.72 13.09 1.15
N GLU A 275 -3.21 11.89 1.52
CA GLU A 275 -4.60 11.67 1.90
C GLU A 275 -4.76 11.16 3.34
N PHE A 276 -5.70 11.77 4.07
CA PHE A 276 -5.99 11.46 5.47
C PHE A 276 -7.49 11.25 5.66
N ILE A 277 -7.89 10.12 6.24
CA ILE A 277 -9.30 9.91 6.62
C ILE A 277 -9.42 10.21 8.11
N ILE A 278 -10.13 11.29 8.45
CA ILE A 278 -10.23 11.79 9.83
C ILE A 278 -11.70 11.87 10.27
N PRO A 279 -12.08 11.22 11.39
CA PRO A 279 -13.39 11.41 12.00
C PRO A 279 -13.49 12.73 12.77
N THR A 280 -14.71 13.20 13.02
CA THR A 280 -14.95 14.41 13.82
C THR A 280 -14.69 14.20 15.32
N SER A 281 -14.68 12.95 15.76
CA SER A 281 -14.35 12.56 17.14
C SER A 281 -13.65 11.20 17.19
N GLY A 282 -12.74 11.03 18.15
CA GLY A 282 -11.96 9.81 18.35
C GLY A 282 -10.96 9.52 17.24
N THR A 283 -10.46 8.29 17.20
CA THR A 283 -9.59 7.80 16.12
C THR A 283 -10.42 7.14 15.01
N LEU A 284 -9.87 7.08 13.79
CA LEU A 284 -10.53 6.37 12.68
C LEU A 284 -10.84 4.92 13.03
N LEU A 285 -9.94 4.22 13.73
CA LEU A 285 -10.19 2.84 14.16
C LEU A 285 -11.42 2.74 15.08
N GLN A 286 -11.57 3.63 16.06
CA GLN A 286 -12.73 3.66 16.95
C GLN A 286 -14.03 3.95 16.18
N TYR A 287 -13.96 4.89 15.22
CA TYR A 287 -15.07 5.18 14.33
C TYR A 287 -15.49 3.95 13.52
N LEU A 288 -14.55 3.29 12.84
CA LEU A 288 -14.81 2.11 12.00
C LEU A 288 -15.38 0.93 12.80
N GLN A 289 -14.87 0.70 14.02
CA GLN A 289 -15.41 -0.33 14.90
C GLN A 289 -16.87 -0.05 15.27
N SER A 290 -17.21 1.20 15.54
CA SER A 290 -18.57 1.62 15.87
C SER A 290 -19.49 1.59 14.64
N ALA A 291 -19.00 2.06 13.49
CA ALA A 291 -19.72 2.06 12.21
C ALA A 291 -20.03 0.63 11.74
N LEU A 292 -19.11 -0.31 11.92
CA LEU A 292 -19.33 -1.73 11.60
C LEU A 292 -20.34 -2.39 12.55
N LYS A 293 -20.36 -2.03 13.83
CA LYS A 293 -21.40 -2.50 14.76
C LYS A 293 -22.79 -2.04 14.33
N LYS A 294 -22.91 -0.77 13.88
CA LYS A 294 -24.16 -0.20 13.35
C LYS A 294 -24.56 -0.80 12.00
N ASN A 295 -23.58 -1.18 11.17
CA ASN A 295 -23.79 -1.72 9.83
C ASN A 295 -23.09 -3.09 9.67
N PRO A 296 -23.63 -4.19 10.25
CA PRO A 296 -22.97 -5.50 10.23
C PRO A 296 -22.69 -6.05 8.84
N SER A 297 -23.47 -5.65 7.83
CA SER A 297 -23.32 -6.04 6.42
C SER A 297 -22.40 -5.11 5.62
N ALA A 298 -21.72 -4.15 6.26
CA ALA A 298 -20.78 -3.28 5.55
C ALA A 298 -19.56 -4.06 5.05
N GLY A 299 -19.34 -4.08 3.75
CA GLY A 299 -18.10 -4.56 3.13
C GLY A 299 -17.03 -3.48 3.00
N SER A 300 -17.44 -2.21 3.04
CA SER A 300 -16.54 -1.06 3.01
C SER A 300 -17.24 0.25 3.38
N PHE A 301 -16.47 1.26 3.80
CA PHE A 301 -16.92 2.61 4.12
C PHE A 301 -16.31 3.63 3.16
N ARG A 302 -17.15 4.40 2.46
CA ARG A 302 -16.74 5.42 1.49
C ARG A 302 -16.78 6.80 2.13
N PHE A 303 -15.66 7.52 2.10
CA PHE A 303 -15.52 8.81 2.76
C PHE A 303 -15.63 9.96 1.76
N PRO A 304 -16.41 11.01 2.06
CA PRO A 304 -16.52 12.18 1.20
C PRO A 304 -15.18 12.93 1.15
N HIS A 305 -14.80 13.37 -0.05
CA HIS A 305 -13.55 14.07 -0.32
C HIS A 305 -13.64 15.54 0.10
N PHE A 306 -12.55 16.06 0.64
CA PHE A 306 -12.37 17.48 0.86
C PHE A 306 -10.91 17.86 0.59
N ARG A 307 -10.74 19.08 0.08
CA ARG A 307 -9.43 19.66 -0.17
C ARG A 307 -8.85 20.21 1.12
N LEU A 308 -7.59 19.87 1.38
CA LEU A 308 -6.77 20.34 2.49
C LEU A 308 -5.58 21.10 1.91
N ALA A 309 -5.24 22.24 2.50
CA ALA A 309 -4.00 22.95 2.23
C ALA A 309 -3.23 23.08 3.54
N PHE A 310 -1.99 22.58 3.56
CA PHE A 310 -1.03 22.94 4.62
C PHE A 310 -0.47 24.32 4.35
N GLY A 311 -0.27 25.14 5.37
CA GLY A 311 0.23 26.50 5.20
C GLY A 311 1.74 26.61 5.45
N GLY A 312 2.37 27.63 4.87
CA GLY A 312 3.82 27.88 5.03
C GLY A 312 4.70 27.02 4.13
N GLN A 313 5.96 27.43 4.00
CA GLN A 313 6.96 26.73 3.19
C GLN A 313 7.53 25.55 3.96
N ARG A 314 7.59 24.38 3.29
CA ARG A 314 8.30 23.21 3.82
C ARG A 314 9.81 23.39 3.61
N PRO A 315 10.66 22.90 4.52
CA PRO A 315 12.10 22.95 4.34
C PRO A 315 12.52 22.11 3.13
N THR A 316 13.56 22.55 2.41
CA THR A 316 14.10 21.89 1.21
C THR A 316 15.63 21.89 1.24
N GLY A 317 16.26 21.02 0.46
CA GLY A 317 17.73 20.85 0.42
C GLY A 317 18.22 19.83 1.44
N LYS A 318 19.47 19.97 1.91
CA LYS A 318 20.08 19.07 2.91
C LYS A 318 19.63 19.43 4.32
N LEU A 319 18.72 18.64 4.89
CA LEU A 319 18.09 18.90 6.18
C LEU A 319 18.64 18.00 7.29
N ALA A 320 19.09 18.60 8.38
CA ALA A 320 19.32 17.93 9.65
C ALA A 320 18.01 17.77 10.43
N ALA A 321 18.02 16.94 11.49
CA ALA A 321 16.85 16.76 12.36
C ALA A 321 16.36 18.08 12.98
N GLY A 322 17.29 19.02 13.24
CA GLY A 322 16.98 20.32 13.81
C GLY A 322 16.16 21.23 12.88
N ASP A 323 16.27 21.05 11.57
CA ASP A 323 15.64 21.91 10.56
C ASP A 323 14.15 21.56 10.32
N VAL A 324 13.69 20.44 10.88
CA VAL A 324 12.36 19.88 10.61
C VAL A 324 11.46 20.00 11.85
N HIS A 325 10.41 20.81 11.72
CA HIS A 325 9.49 21.12 12.82
C HIS A 325 8.02 20.76 12.56
N PHE A 326 7.64 20.40 11.33
CA PHE A 326 6.24 20.15 10.92
C PHE A 326 5.28 21.33 11.20
N ASN A 327 5.78 22.57 11.27
CA ASN A 327 4.96 23.75 11.57
C ASN A 327 3.91 24.05 10.48
N TRP A 328 4.04 23.49 9.28
CA TRP A 328 3.05 23.62 8.22
C TRP A 328 1.71 22.95 8.56
N LEU A 329 1.70 21.96 9.47
CA LEU A 329 0.50 21.32 9.96
C LEU A 329 -0.39 22.30 10.74
N LEU A 330 0.21 23.20 11.54
CA LEU A 330 -0.52 24.18 12.36
C LEU A 330 -1.33 25.18 11.52
N LYS A 331 -0.97 25.33 10.25
CA LYS A 331 -1.62 26.22 9.29
C LYS A 331 -2.51 25.45 8.32
N ALA A 332 -2.88 24.21 8.65
CA ALA A 332 -3.79 23.42 7.84
C ALA A 332 -5.17 24.09 7.76
N LYS A 333 -5.70 24.20 6.54
CA LYS A 333 -7.04 24.74 6.28
C LYS A 333 -7.77 23.89 5.26
N LYS A 334 -9.08 23.74 5.48
CA LYS A 334 -9.98 23.23 4.44
C LYS A 334 -10.07 24.27 3.34
N VAL A 335 -9.99 23.84 2.09
CA VAL A 335 -10.12 24.73 0.93
C VAL A 335 -11.58 24.70 0.48
N VAL A 336 -12.24 25.85 0.50
CA VAL A 336 -13.59 26.01 -0.06
C VAL A 336 -13.47 25.96 -1.58
N SER A 337 -14.26 25.11 -2.23
CA SER A 337 -14.41 25.16 -3.69
C SER A 337 -15.87 24.94 -4.08
N ASP A 338 -16.35 25.75 -5.02
CA ASP A 338 -17.72 25.69 -5.56
C ASP A 338 -17.99 24.40 -6.37
N ALA A 339 -16.94 23.74 -6.84
CA ALA A 339 -17.04 22.45 -7.51
C ALA A 339 -17.01 21.30 -6.49
N ARG A 340 -17.99 20.40 -6.57
CA ARG A 340 -18.04 19.16 -5.78
C ARG A 340 -16.69 18.45 -5.82
N SER A 341 -16.29 18.07 -4.61
CA SER A 341 -15.02 17.49 -4.18
C SER A 341 -14.49 16.39 -5.09
N GLY A 342 -13.17 16.22 -5.12
CA GLY A 342 -12.50 15.18 -5.89
C GLY A 342 -12.94 13.76 -5.53
N PRO A 343 -12.31 12.73 -6.11
CA PRO A 343 -12.80 11.37 -5.95
C PRO A 343 -12.66 10.89 -4.50
N SER A 344 -13.68 10.17 -4.02
CA SER A 344 -13.69 9.58 -2.67
C SER A 344 -12.59 8.52 -2.50
N LYS A 345 -12.33 8.16 -1.25
CA LYS A 345 -11.52 7.00 -0.87
C LYS A 345 -12.30 6.11 0.09
N THR A 346 -11.84 4.88 0.23
CA THR A 346 -12.58 3.83 0.90
C THR A 346 -11.71 3.12 1.92
N VAL A 347 -12.30 2.80 3.07
CA VAL A 347 -11.78 1.78 3.98
C VAL A 347 -12.59 0.51 3.76
N PHE A 348 -11.94 -0.56 3.31
CA PHE A 348 -12.60 -1.83 3.01
C PHE A 348 -12.28 -2.89 4.05
N LEU A 349 -13.12 -3.93 4.11
CA LEU A 349 -12.86 -5.13 4.90
C LEU A 349 -12.35 -6.21 3.95
N PRO A 350 -11.08 -6.66 4.04
CA PRO A 350 -10.52 -7.64 3.11
C PRO A 350 -11.36 -8.91 3.05
N ASP A 351 -11.92 -9.36 4.16
CA ASP A 351 -12.73 -10.58 4.22
C ASP A 351 -14.09 -10.46 3.49
N ARG A 352 -14.43 -9.27 2.95
CA ARG A 352 -15.73 -8.95 2.33
C ARG A 352 -15.62 -8.32 0.93
N THR A 353 -14.40 -8.06 0.47
CA THR A 353 -14.13 -7.38 -0.81
C THR A 353 -13.72 -8.38 -1.88
N ASP A 354 -14.41 -8.37 -3.03
CA ASP A 354 -14.06 -9.20 -4.19
C ASP A 354 -13.14 -8.44 -5.15
N VAL A 355 -13.56 -7.25 -5.61
CA VAL A 355 -12.77 -6.41 -6.53
C VAL A 355 -12.72 -4.96 -6.04
N LEU A 356 -11.51 -4.44 -5.88
CA LEU A 356 -11.22 -3.07 -5.45
C LEU A 356 -10.81 -2.18 -6.63
N LEU A 357 -11.18 -0.90 -6.58
CA LEU A 357 -10.71 0.17 -7.46
C LEU A 357 -10.23 1.37 -6.63
N THR A 358 -9.49 2.29 -7.27
CA THR A 358 -8.80 3.41 -6.61
C THR A 358 -9.68 4.27 -5.72
N HIS A 359 -10.96 4.42 -6.07
CA HIS A 359 -11.89 5.34 -5.42
C HIS A 359 -13.02 4.63 -4.67
N GLN A 360 -13.25 3.35 -4.93
CA GLN A 360 -14.35 2.57 -4.35
C GLN A 360 -14.12 1.06 -4.47
N VAL A 361 -14.86 0.28 -3.69
CA VAL A 361 -14.98 -1.16 -3.94
C VAL A 361 -15.98 -1.37 -5.08
N ARG A 362 -15.55 -2.03 -6.16
CA ARG A 362 -16.39 -2.33 -7.32
C ARG A 362 -17.34 -3.50 -7.04
N ALA A 363 -16.84 -4.51 -6.35
CA ALA A 363 -17.62 -5.71 -6.02
C ALA A 363 -17.28 -6.21 -4.61
N HIS A 364 -18.32 -6.52 -3.84
CA HIS A 364 -18.22 -7.21 -2.56
C HIS A 364 -18.61 -8.67 -2.70
N LEU A 365 -18.21 -9.48 -1.72
CA LEU A 365 -18.75 -10.83 -1.59
C LEU A 365 -20.24 -10.77 -1.22
N ALA A 366 -20.98 -11.82 -1.59
CA ALA A 366 -22.43 -11.90 -1.40
C ALA A 366 -22.85 -11.56 0.05
N GLY A 367 -23.86 -10.70 0.19
CA GLY A 367 -24.37 -10.24 1.49
C GLY A 367 -23.70 -9.00 2.06
N TYR A 368 -22.70 -8.43 1.37
CA TYR A 368 -22.02 -7.21 1.79
C TYR A 368 -22.18 -6.07 0.77
N SER A 369 -22.12 -4.83 1.26
CA SER A 369 -22.24 -3.63 0.44
C SER A 369 -21.39 -2.46 0.94
N GLN A 370 -21.25 -1.43 0.13
CA GLN A 370 -20.58 -0.19 0.53
C GLN A 370 -21.53 0.72 1.32
N VAL A 371 -21.03 1.25 2.44
CA VAL A 371 -21.71 2.26 3.25
C VAL A 371 -21.10 3.62 2.94
N ALA A 372 -21.93 4.60 2.56
CA ALA A 372 -21.50 5.99 2.44
C ALA A 372 -21.41 6.63 3.83
N VAL A 373 -20.29 7.28 4.13
CA VAL A 373 -20.07 7.97 5.40
C VAL A 373 -20.55 9.41 5.30
N ASP A 374 -21.28 9.88 6.31
CA ASP A 374 -21.71 11.27 6.41
C ASP A 374 -20.51 12.19 6.65
N ALA A 375 -20.46 13.33 5.95
CA ALA A 375 -19.35 14.28 6.06
C ALA A 375 -19.22 14.90 7.46
N ASN A 376 -20.27 14.88 8.28
CA ASN A 376 -20.27 15.33 9.67
C ASN A 376 -19.73 14.26 10.63
N GLU A 377 -19.58 13.02 10.18
CA GLU A 377 -18.99 11.93 10.99
C GLU A 377 -17.51 11.76 10.69
N ALA A 378 -17.14 11.64 9.42
CA ALA A 378 -15.75 11.50 9.00
C ALA A 378 -15.56 11.89 7.54
N MET A 379 -14.34 12.31 7.21
CA MET A 379 -14.03 12.82 5.88
C MET A 379 -12.63 12.45 5.41
N LEU A 380 -12.48 12.34 4.09
CA LEU A 380 -11.19 12.26 3.42
C LEU A 380 -10.67 13.69 3.19
N LEU A 381 -9.49 13.99 3.71
CA LEU A 381 -8.75 15.22 3.51
C LEU A 381 -7.57 14.96 2.57
N HIS A 382 -7.58 15.57 1.40
CA HIS A 382 -6.55 15.42 0.39
C HIS A 382 -5.67 16.68 0.37
N ALA A 383 -4.36 16.55 0.47
CA ALA A 383 -3.43 17.64 0.75
C ALA A 383 -2.48 17.95 -0.42
N ARG A 384 -3.01 18.36 -1.57
CA ARG A 384 -2.17 18.69 -2.73
C ARG A 384 -1.38 19.98 -2.51
N ALA A 385 -0.11 19.95 -2.88
CA ALA A 385 0.78 21.11 -2.79
C ALA A 385 0.29 22.33 -3.60
N ASN A 386 -0.38 22.13 -4.74
CA ASN A 386 -0.86 23.23 -5.58
C ASN A 386 -2.09 23.97 -5.01
N TRP A 387 -2.79 23.40 -4.02
CA TRP A 387 -3.92 24.07 -3.36
C TRP A 387 -3.49 25.09 -2.31
N GLN A 388 -2.19 25.20 -2.03
CA GLN A 388 -1.67 26.26 -1.17
C GLN A 388 -1.88 27.66 -1.75
N GLN A 389 -1.83 27.79 -3.08
CA GLN A 389 -1.87 29.09 -3.79
C GLN A 389 -3.30 29.57 -4.13
N THR A 390 -4.27 28.66 -4.26
CA THR A 390 -5.64 28.97 -4.69
C THR A 390 -6.66 29.00 -3.55
N ALA A 391 -6.21 28.80 -2.30
CA ALA A 391 -7.12 28.59 -1.19
C ALA A 391 -7.61 29.90 -0.54
N SER A 392 -8.81 30.33 -0.93
CA SER A 392 -9.69 31.10 -0.04
C SER A 392 -9.95 30.26 1.22
N ALA A 393 -9.73 30.83 2.40
CA ALA A 393 -9.93 30.11 3.65
C ALA A 393 -11.43 29.89 3.90
N ASP A 394 -11.81 28.65 4.23
CA ASP A 394 -13.06 28.45 4.97
C ASP A 394 -12.88 29.12 6.32
N ASN A 395 -13.70 30.13 6.63
CA ASN A 395 -13.69 30.83 7.93
C ASN A 395 -14.81 30.33 8.86
N GLY A 396 -15.55 29.29 8.46
CA GLY A 396 -16.66 28.72 9.23
C GLY A 396 -16.25 27.67 10.28
N SER A 397 -17.24 26.98 10.85
CA SER A 397 -17.07 25.91 11.85
C SER A 397 -16.13 24.78 11.40
N SER A 398 -16.04 24.53 10.10
CA SER A 398 -15.14 23.54 9.52
C SER A 398 -13.66 23.93 9.69
N ALA A 399 -13.34 25.22 9.68
CA ALA A 399 -11.98 25.73 9.92
C ALA A 399 -11.50 25.40 11.33
N THR A 400 -12.39 25.57 12.32
CA THR A 400 -12.12 25.24 13.72
C THR A 400 -11.91 23.74 13.92
N ALA A 401 -12.69 22.90 13.23
CA ALA A 401 -12.52 21.45 13.28
C ALA A 401 -11.17 20.99 12.70
N ILE A 402 -10.76 21.53 11.55
CA ILE A 402 -9.45 21.23 10.95
C ILE A 402 -8.30 21.68 11.84
N ARG A 403 -8.39 22.87 12.45
CA ARG A 403 -7.38 23.35 13.40
C ARG A 403 -7.28 22.46 14.65
N LYS A 404 -8.40 21.91 15.11
CA LYS A 404 -8.42 20.95 16.22
C LYS A 404 -7.72 19.63 15.82
N ILE A 405 -7.94 19.16 14.60
CA ILE A 405 -7.28 17.96 14.06
C ILE A 405 -5.78 18.21 13.90
N PHE A 406 -5.39 19.28 13.21
CA PHE A 406 -3.99 19.62 12.89
C PHE A 406 -3.42 20.69 13.84
N GLY A 407 -3.66 20.51 15.14
CA GLY A 407 -3.19 21.41 16.18
C GLY A 407 -1.80 21.08 16.71
N GLU A 408 -1.38 21.79 17.76
CA GLU A 408 -0.07 21.61 18.40
C GLU A 408 0.16 20.19 18.92
N SER A 409 -0.89 19.55 19.46
CA SER A 409 -0.81 18.17 19.95
C SER A 409 -0.38 17.20 18.84
N LEU A 410 -1.06 17.24 17.68
CA LEU A 410 -0.70 16.43 16.52
C LEU A 410 0.73 16.72 16.07
N ARG A 411 1.05 18.01 15.86
CA ARG A 411 2.38 18.44 15.41
C ARG A 411 3.48 17.96 16.34
N ASN A 412 3.29 18.09 17.66
CA ASN A 412 4.26 17.67 18.67
C ASN A 412 4.43 16.14 18.68
N ALA A 413 3.35 15.38 18.54
CA ALA A 413 3.42 13.93 18.43
C ALA A 413 4.21 13.47 17.19
N VAL A 414 3.93 14.06 16.02
CA VAL A 414 4.67 13.79 14.77
C VAL A 414 6.15 14.16 14.93
N LEU A 415 6.44 15.36 15.45
CA LEU A 415 7.81 15.83 15.64
C LEU A 415 8.61 14.95 16.61
N MET A 416 7.99 14.50 17.70
CA MET A 416 8.61 13.62 18.68
C MET A 416 9.01 12.28 18.06
N GLN A 417 8.10 11.66 17.30
CA GLN A 417 8.37 10.38 16.65
C GLN A 417 9.40 10.52 15.53
N PHE A 418 9.31 11.59 14.73
CA PHE A 418 10.32 11.92 13.73
C PHE A 418 11.73 12.00 14.37
N ARG A 419 11.91 12.79 15.43
CA ARG A 419 13.21 12.94 16.10
C ARG A 419 13.74 11.62 16.64
N ARG A 420 12.86 10.79 17.22
CA ARG A 420 13.20 9.45 17.73
C ARG A 420 13.70 8.54 16.61
N ILE A 421 12.96 8.42 15.51
CA ILE A 421 13.31 7.55 14.38
C ILE A 421 14.56 8.09 13.66
N PHE A 422 14.64 9.40 13.47
CA PHE A 422 15.81 10.05 12.86
C PHE A 422 17.09 9.72 13.65
N ALA A 423 17.08 9.97 14.96
CA ALA A 423 18.24 9.69 15.82
C ALA A 423 18.62 8.20 15.84
N LYS A 424 17.63 7.31 15.79
CA LYS A 424 17.84 5.85 15.85
C LYS A 424 18.43 5.27 14.56
N TYR A 425 17.99 5.72 13.38
CA TYR A 425 18.33 5.05 12.12
C TYR A 425 19.26 5.85 11.21
N PHE A 426 19.29 7.17 11.33
CA PHE A 426 20.09 8.04 10.45
C PHE A 426 21.32 8.61 11.17
N GLY A 427 21.26 8.73 12.50
CA GLY A 427 22.32 9.34 13.30
C GLY A 427 22.09 10.84 13.51
N ARG A 428 22.60 11.38 14.63
CA ARG A 428 22.30 12.75 15.08
C ARG A 428 22.84 13.83 14.14
N ASN A 429 23.92 13.53 13.42
CA ASN A 429 24.60 14.47 12.51
C ASN A 429 24.19 14.31 11.03
N ALA A 430 23.30 13.36 10.72
CA ALA A 430 22.90 13.12 9.34
C ALA A 430 22.16 14.32 8.73
N LYS A 431 22.39 14.53 7.44
CA LYS A 431 21.67 15.49 6.61
C LYS A 431 21.04 14.77 5.43
N LEU A 432 19.73 14.86 5.32
CA LEU A 432 18.95 14.17 4.29
C LEU A 432 18.48 15.15 3.22
N GLU A 433 18.64 14.76 1.96
CA GLU A 433 18.22 15.58 0.82
C GLU A 433 16.69 15.56 0.66
N GLN A 434 16.06 16.74 0.65
CA GLN A 434 14.67 16.99 0.27
C GLN A 434 14.66 17.81 -1.03
N ASN A 435 14.55 17.11 -2.17
CA ASN A 435 14.56 17.74 -3.49
C ASN A 435 13.13 17.90 -4.04
N ASP A 436 12.59 19.11 -3.87
CA ASP A 436 11.28 19.49 -4.41
C ASP A 436 11.28 19.70 -5.94
N GLY A 437 12.46 19.86 -6.56
CA GLY A 437 12.63 19.98 -8.01
C GLY A 437 12.21 18.72 -8.75
N VAL A 438 12.62 17.53 -8.26
CA VAL A 438 12.21 16.25 -8.85
C VAL A 438 10.69 16.11 -8.84
N ARG A 439 10.04 16.43 -7.72
CA ARG A 439 8.58 16.38 -7.61
C ARG A 439 7.88 17.30 -8.64
N LYS A 440 8.44 18.48 -8.90
CA LYS A 440 7.93 19.41 -9.92
C LYS A 440 8.10 18.84 -11.33
N GLU A 441 9.27 18.30 -11.66
CA GLU A 441 9.51 17.65 -12.96
C GLU A 441 8.58 16.45 -13.19
N VAL A 442 8.37 15.61 -12.16
CA VAL A 442 7.40 14.50 -12.21
C VAL A 442 5.98 15.01 -12.47
N ALA A 443 5.57 16.12 -11.84
CA ALA A 443 4.27 16.71 -12.11
C ALA A 443 4.16 17.25 -13.55
N MET A 444 5.24 17.83 -14.09
CA MET A 444 5.29 18.37 -15.44
C MET A 444 5.26 17.29 -16.53
N CYS A 445 6.06 16.23 -16.45
CA CYS A 445 5.99 15.15 -17.44
C CYS A 445 4.66 14.39 -17.42
N LEU A 446 3.88 14.48 -16.33
CA LEU A 446 2.59 13.84 -16.18
C LEU A 446 1.39 14.76 -16.38
N SER A 447 1.56 16.05 -16.70
CA SER A 447 0.43 16.96 -16.90
C SER A 447 -0.38 16.58 -18.13
N ASP A 448 0.31 16.33 -19.24
CA ASP A 448 -0.29 16.21 -20.57
C ASP A 448 -0.36 14.77 -21.08
N TRP A 449 -0.30 13.80 -20.17
CA TRP A 449 -0.27 12.37 -20.51
C TRP A 449 -1.41 11.95 -21.46
N LYS A 450 -2.58 12.59 -21.37
CA LYS A 450 -3.73 12.31 -22.25
C LYS A 450 -3.45 12.62 -23.73
N GLY A 451 -2.62 13.63 -24.01
CA GLY A 451 -2.19 13.97 -25.37
C GLY A 451 -1.07 13.08 -25.91
N VAL A 452 -0.43 12.27 -25.06
CA VAL A 452 0.75 11.45 -25.38
C VAL A 452 0.40 9.95 -25.46
N GLY A 453 -0.84 9.57 -25.12
CA GLY A 453 -1.30 8.19 -25.15
C GLY A 453 -1.61 7.65 -23.76
N CYS A 454 -1.03 6.51 -23.40
CA CYS A 454 -1.27 5.87 -22.10
C CYS A 454 -0.45 6.55 -20.99
N LYS A 455 -1.03 6.73 -19.80
CA LYS A 455 -0.27 7.27 -18.64
C LYS A 455 0.73 6.25 -18.13
N THR A 456 2.01 6.43 -18.42
CA THR A 456 3.09 5.49 -18.04
C THR A 456 4.18 6.18 -17.21
N PRO A 457 3.96 6.41 -15.89
CA PRO A 457 4.76 7.35 -15.13
C PRO A 457 6.27 7.11 -15.14
N TYR A 458 6.70 5.85 -15.15
CA TYR A 458 8.11 5.52 -15.32
C TYR A 458 8.66 6.04 -16.66
N HIS A 459 8.08 5.60 -17.79
CA HIS A 459 8.54 5.92 -19.14
C HIS A 459 8.39 7.40 -19.48
N SER A 460 7.23 8.01 -19.18
CA SER A 460 6.96 9.41 -19.53
C SER A 460 7.94 10.40 -18.90
N CYS A 461 8.52 10.07 -17.75
CA CYS A 461 9.36 10.98 -16.98
C CYS A 461 10.85 10.61 -17.00
N TYR A 462 11.23 9.41 -17.45
CA TYR A 462 12.59 8.86 -17.33
C TYR A 462 13.67 9.84 -17.78
N ALA A 463 13.58 10.34 -19.01
CA ALA A 463 14.60 11.23 -19.59
C ALA A 463 14.81 12.53 -18.80
N ARG A 464 13.80 13.00 -18.05
CA ARG A 464 13.87 14.22 -17.26
C ARG A 464 14.40 13.99 -15.85
N VAL A 465 14.00 12.87 -15.22
CA VAL A 465 14.19 12.70 -13.77
C VAL A 465 15.26 11.68 -13.38
N HIS A 466 15.65 10.76 -14.28
CA HIS A 466 16.51 9.64 -13.87
C HIS A 466 17.90 10.09 -13.36
N ASN A 467 18.42 11.23 -13.84
CA ASN A 467 19.72 11.78 -13.43
C ASN A 467 19.63 12.83 -12.31
N MET A 468 18.42 13.18 -11.84
CA MET A 468 18.27 14.25 -10.84
C MET A 468 18.59 13.80 -9.40
N THR A 469 18.60 12.49 -9.12
CA THR A 469 18.89 11.94 -7.80
C THR A 469 19.25 10.46 -7.90
N ASN A 470 19.74 9.87 -6.81
CA ASN A 470 19.95 8.44 -6.71
C ASN A 470 18.60 7.73 -6.52
N TRP A 471 18.27 6.85 -7.46
CA TRP A 471 17.04 6.08 -7.45
C TRP A 471 17.26 4.66 -6.95
N VAL A 472 16.34 4.19 -6.13
CA VAL A 472 16.13 2.78 -5.80
C VAL A 472 14.95 2.29 -6.63
N PHE A 473 15.23 1.32 -7.51
CA PHE A 473 14.22 0.65 -8.32
C PHE A 473 13.77 -0.65 -7.66
N SER A 474 12.50 -1.02 -7.85
CA SER A 474 12.06 -2.37 -7.54
C SER A 474 12.79 -3.37 -8.44
N ILE A 475 13.39 -4.39 -7.81
CA ILE A 475 14.06 -5.50 -8.52
C ILE A 475 13.19 -6.74 -8.34
N PRO A 476 13.07 -7.62 -9.35
CA PRO A 476 12.49 -8.94 -9.14
C PRO A 476 13.26 -9.69 -8.04
N GLU A 477 12.56 -10.33 -7.11
CA GLU A 477 13.22 -11.17 -6.10
C GLU A 477 13.92 -12.34 -6.82
N ARG A 478 15.23 -12.57 -6.56
CA ARG A 478 16.08 -13.55 -7.28
C ARG A 478 15.54 -14.98 -7.35
N HIS A 479 14.58 -15.36 -6.50
CA HIS A 479 14.00 -16.70 -6.43
C HIS A 479 12.50 -16.77 -6.76
N SER A 480 11.89 -15.66 -7.13
CA SER A 480 10.54 -15.63 -7.67
C SER A 480 10.54 -14.71 -8.88
N GLY A 481 10.64 -15.28 -10.08
CA GLY A 481 10.25 -14.52 -11.27
C GLY A 481 8.86 -13.96 -10.99
N ASN A 482 8.74 -12.63 -10.84
CA ASN A 482 7.50 -11.99 -10.39
C ASN A 482 6.36 -12.24 -11.37
N TYR A 483 6.70 -12.62 -12.60
CA TYR A 483 5.77 -12.89 -13.66
C TYR A 483 6.02 -14.25 -14.29
N LEU A 484 4.93 -14.98 -14.47
CA LEU A 484 4.86 -16.15 -15.34
C LEU A 484 4.17 -15.70 -16.63
N VAL A 485 4.85 -15.83 -17.77
CA VAL A 485 4.30 -15.48 -19.09
C VAL A 485 3.78 -16.75 -19.75
N LEU A 486 2.54 -16.70 -20.21
CA LEU A 486 1.84 -17.79 -20.88
C LEU A 486 1.35 -17.39 -22.26
#